data_AF-A0A5E6TR26-F1
#
_entry.id   AF-A0A5E6TR26-F1
#
_cell.length_a   1.000
_cell.length_b   1.000
_cell.length_c   1.000
_cell.angle_alpha   90.00
_cell.angle_beta   90.00
_cell.angle_gamma   90.00
#
_symmetry.space_group_name_H-M   'P 1'
#
loop_
_entity.id
_entity.type
_entity.pdbx_description
1 polymer ?
#
loop_
_entity_poly.entity_id
_entity_poly.type
_entity_poly.pdbx_seq_one_letter_code
_entity_poly.pdbx_strand_id
1 'polypeptide(L)'
;MSSIKTKVLMGVMVMALLPTGSWAKDFECSAYDLSINGGKGADARQTNNEESYGSNVTEAEKNYRDSRPDYKDSTKFSVSCVEREVEPEE
;
A
#
# COMPACT_ATOMS: atom_id res chain seq x y z
N MET A 1 13.05 -54.85 -38.07
CA MET A 1 13.24 -54.45 -36.66
C MET A 1 14.40 -53.47 -36.60
N SER A 2 14.12 -52.16 -36.50
CA SER A 2 15.16 -51.16 -36.27
C SER A 2 14.63 -50.22 -35.19
N SER A 3 15.24 -50.29 -34.00
CA SER A 3 14.82 -49.55 -32.81
C SER A 3 15.84 -48.46 -32.56
N ILE A 4 15.49 -47.23 -32.95
CA ILE A 4 16.31 -46.04 -32.70
C ILE A 4 16.00 -45.61 -31.26
N LYS A 5 16.98 -45.82 -30.37
CA LYS A 5 16.95 -45.32 -28.99
C LYS A 5 17.28 -43.82 -28.98
N THR A 6 16.26 -42.97 -29.04
CA THR A 6 16.45 -41.53 -28.89
C THR A 6 16.34 -41.15 -27.41
N LYS A 7 17.48 -40.82 -26.80
CA LYS A 7 17.55 -40.08 -25.54
C LYS A 7 17.10 -38.64 -25.82
N VAL A 8 16.07 -38.16 -25.13
CA VAL A 8 15.61 -36.76 -25.16
C VAL A 8 15.51 -36.33 -23.70
N LEU A 9 16.60 -35.79 -23.17
CA LEU A 9 16.90 -34.35 -23.03
C LEU A 9 16.39 -33.83 -21.68
N MET A 10 17.37 -33.45 -20.87
CA MET A 10 17.24 -32.79 -19.58
C MET A 10 16.31 -31.58 -19.68
N GLY A 11 15.18 -31.64 -18.99
CA GLY A 11 14.41 -30.45 -18.68
C GLY A 11 15.05 -29.73 -17.50
N VAL A 12 15.98 -28.80 -17.77
CA VAL A 12 16.35 -27.80 -16.76
C VAL A 12 15.18 -26.82 -16.68
N MET A 13 14.28 -27.07 -15.73
CA MET A 13 13.25 -26.12 -15.35
C MET A 13 13.96 -24.98 -14.61
N VAL A 14 14.41 -23.97 -15.36
CA VAL A 14 14.84 -22.70 -14.79
C VAL A 14 13.59 -22.04 -14.24
N MET A 15 13.33 -22.24 -12.94
CA MET A 15 12.41 -21.39 -12.20
C MET A 15 12.95 -19.97 -12.29
N ALA A 16 12.34 -19.16 -13.16
CA ALA A 16 12.48 -17.72 -13.13
C ALA A 16 11.91 -17.25 -11.80
N LEU A 17 12.78 -17.11 -10.79
CA LEU A 17 12.51 -16.39 -9.57
C LEU A 17 12.36 -14.91 -9.95
N LEU A 18 11.19 -14.53 -10.45
CA LEU A 18 10.81 -13.14 -10.45
C LEU A 18 10.65 -12.76 -8.97
N PRO A 19 11.37 -11.74 -8.46
CA PRO A 19 11.06 -11.21 -7.15
C PRO A 19 9.70 -10.53 -7.28
N THR A 20 8.62 -11.23 -6.92
CA THR A 20 7.33 -10.61 -6.64
C THR A 20 7.44 -9.90 -5.29
N GLY A 21 8.33 -8.91 -5.21
CA GLY A 21 8.31 -7.94 -4.14
C GLY A 21 7.10 -7.05 -4.38
N SER A 22 5.95 -7.44 -3.86
CA SER A 22 4.89 -6.50 -3.53
C SER A 22 5.27 -5.94 -2.15
N TRP A 23 6.24 -5.04 -2.13
CA TRP A 23 6.66 -4.34 -0.92
C TRP A 23 5.52 -3.40 -0.57
N ALA A 24 4.78 -3.72 0.48
CA ALA A 24 3.89 -2.75 1.10
C ALA A 24 4.74 -1.55 1.52
N LYS A 25 4.32 -0.36 1.09
CA LYS A 25 4.92 0.90 1.47
C LYS A 25 4.25 1.41 2.75
N ASP A 26 5.02 2.17 3.52
CA ASP A 26 4.54 2.86 4.71
C ASP A 26 4.02 4.23 4.30
N PHE A 27 2.81 4.56 4.77
CA PHE A 27 2.17 5.84 4.55
C PHE A 27 1.82 6.49 5.88
N GLU A 28 1.92 7.81 5.92
CA GLU A 28 1.41 8.63 7.01
C GLU A 28 0.08 9.22 6.59
N CYS A 29 -0.97 8.81 7.29
CA CYS A 29 -2.34 9.19 7.04
C CYS A 29 -2.83 10.20 8.07
N SER A 30 -3.73 11.07 7.63
CA SER A 30 -4.40 12.03 8.50
C SER A 30 -5.85 12.20 8.09
N ALA A 31 -6.73 12.30 9.08
CA ALA A 31 -8.13 12.59 8.90
C ALA A 31 -8.41 14.08 9.17
N TYR A 32 -9.29 14.66 8.37
CA TYR A 32 -9.70 16.07 8.44
C TYR A 32 -11.23 16.14 8.46
N ASP A 33 -11.78 16.87 9.43
CA ASP A 33 -13.22 17.12 9.55
C ASP A 33 -13.67 18.15 8.51
N LEU A 34 -14.53 17.74 7.59
CA LEU A 34 -15.06 18.56 6.51
C LEU A 34 -16.00 19.67 7.01
N SER A 35 -16.57 19.53 8.20
CA SER A 35 -17.41 20.57 8.82
C SER A 35 -16.58 21.77 9.30
N ILE A 36 -15.29 21.58 9.56
CA ILE A 36 -14.36 22.63 9.99
C ILE A 36 -13.65 23.16 8.76
N ASN A 37 -14.01 24.38 8.34
CA ASN A 37 -13.38 25.08 7.21
C ASN A 37 -13.28 24.23 5.91
N GLY A 38 -14.22 23.30 5.70
CA GLY A 38 -14.20 22.40 4.55
C GLY A 38 -13.07 21.36 4.56
N GLY A 39 -12.53 21.01 5.73
CA GLY A 39 -11.41 20.08 5.86
C GLY A 39 -10.04 20.71 5.63
N LYS A 40 -9.95 22.04 5.65
CA LYS A 40 -8.71 22.78 5.36
C LYS A 40 -8.13 23.40 6.63
N GLY A 41 -6.80 23.32 6.75
CA GLY A 41 -6.06 23.90 7.87
C GLY A 41 -5.80 22.89 8.98
N ALA A 42 -4.98 23.31 9.94
CA ALA A 42 -4.59 22.46 11.07
C ALA A 42 -5.73 22.26 12.08
N ASP A 43 -6.66 23.20 12.13
CA ASP A 43 -7.89 23.19 12.93
C ASP A 43 -8.86 22.08 12.51
N ALA A 44 -8.91 21.75 11.23
CA ALA A 44 -9.74 20.65 10.73
C ALA A 44 -9.12 19.26 11.00
N ARG A 45 -7.82 19.19 11.26
CA ARG A 45 -7.07 17.93 11.39
C ARG A 45 -7.41 17.21 12.69
N GLN A 46 -7.93 15.99 12.56
CA GLN A 46 -8.36 15.15 13.68
C GLN A 46 -7.30 14.14 14.11
N THR A 47 -6.42 13.72 13.19
CA THR A 47 -5.31 12.79 13.47
C THR A 47 -4.00 13.29 12.88
N ASN A 48 -2.89 12.89 13.49
CA ASN A 48 -1.56 13.38 13.13
C ASN A 48 -0.64 12.23 12.69
N ASN A 49 -0.39 12.14 11.38
CA ASN A 49 0.58 11.24 10.74
C ASN A 49 0.51 9.80 11.27
N GLU A 50 -0.68 9.24 11.29
CA GLU A 50 -0.85 7.85 11.72
C GLU A 50 -0.41 6.89 10.63
N GLU A 51 0.27 5.81 11.03
CA GLU A 51 0.81 4.85 10.08
C GLU A 51 -0.29 4.01 9.44
N SER A 52 -0.18 3.82 8.13
CA SER A 52 -0.98 2.86 7.36
C SER A 52 -0.11 2.22 6.28
N TYR A 53 -0.46 0.99 5.90
CA TYR A 53 0.30 0.21 4.94
C TYR A 53 -0.51 0.03 3.66
N GLY A 54 0.15 0.04 2.51
CA GLY A 54 -0.49 -0.23 1.23
C GLY A 54 0.51 -0.33 0.08
N SER A 55 0.07 -0.81 -1.07
CA SER A 55 0.91 -0.81 -2.28
C SER A 55 0.94 0.57 -2.96
N ASN A 56 -0.02 1.44 -2.62
CA ASN A 56 -0.19 2.81 -3.11
C ASN A 56 -1.03 3.63 -2.12
N VAL A 57 -1.09 4.95 -2.34
CA VAL A 57 -1.82 5.91 -1.48
C VAL A 57 -3.29 5.51 -1.31
N THR A 58 -3.98 5.14 -2.39
CA THR A 58 -5.41 4.78 -2.35
C THR A 58 -5.66 3.55 -1.48
N GLU A 59 -4.79 2.55 -1.57
CA GLU A 59 -4.87 1.35 -0.72
C GLU A 59 -4.58 1.69 0.74
N ALA A 60 -3.60 2.53 1.01
CA ALA A 60 -3.28 2.98 2.36
C ALA A 60 -4.42 3.81 2.99
N GLU A 61 -5.07 4.70 2.23
CA GLU A 61 -6.24 5.45 2.67
C GLU A 61 -7.42 4.53 3.00
N LYS A 62 -7.65 3.51 2.15
CA LYS A 62 -8.67 2.51 2.39
C LYS A 62 -8.39 1.72 3.67
N ASN A 63 -7.17 1.20 3.81
CA ASN A 63 -6.74 0.43 4.98
C ASN A 63 -6.83 1.28 6.26
N TYR A 64 -6.48 2.55 6.18
CA TYR A 64 -6.63 3.51 7.28
C TYR A 64 -8.10 3.70 7.68
N ARG A 65 -9.00 3.88 6.70
CA ARG A 65 -10.45 4.00 6.98
C ARG A 65 -11.06 2.72 7.54
N ASP A 66 -10.54 1.56 7.14
CA ASP A 66 -11.00 0.27 7.65
C ASP A 66 -10.50 0.01 9.08
N SER A 67 -9.31 0.48 9.45
CA SER A 67 -8.78 0.39 10.82
C SER A 67 -9.34 1.47 11.76
N ARG A 68 -9.82 2.60 11.22
CA ARG A 68 -10.39 3.73 11.97
C ARG A 68 -11.85 3.98 11.59
N PRO A 69 -12.82 3.25 12.18
CA PRO A 69 -14.23 3.38 11.83
C PRO A 69 -14.80 4.79 12.08
N ASP A 70 -14.24 5.55 13.02
CA ASP A 70 -14.64 6.92 13.33
C ASP A 70 -14.44 7.88 12.14
N TYR A 71 -13.45 7.59 11.28
CA TYR A 71 -13.12 8.40 10.10
C TYR A 71 -13.54 7.73 8.78
N LYS A 72 -14.39 6.70 8.83
CA LYS A 72 -14.81 5.95 7.63
C LYS A 72 -15.79 6.73 6.74
N ASP A 73 -16.61 7.59 7.35
CA ASP A 73 -17.60 8.41 6.63
C ASP A 73 -16.92 9.52 5.81
N SER A 74 -16.83 9.31 4.50
CA SER A 74 -16.21 10.24 3.56
C SER A 74 -16.99 11.54 3.36
N THR A 75 -18.24 11.62 3.81
CA THR A 75 -19.04 12.85 3.76
C THR A 75 -18.71 13.80 4.92
N LYS A 76 -18.14 13.26 6.00
CA LYS A 76 -17.72 14.02 7.19
C LYS A 76 -16.21 14.17 7.27
N PHE A 77 -15.45 13.16 6.84
CA PHE A 77 -14.01 13.15 6.98
C PHE A 77 -13.30 12.94 5.65
N SER A 78 -12.43 13.88 5.32
CA SER A 78 -11.39 13.66 4.30
C SER A 78 -10.23 12.92 4.94
N VAL A 79 -9.65 11.96 4.22
CA VAL A 79 -8.43 11.26 4.63
C VAL A 79 -7.41 11.54 3.54
N SER A 80 -6.19 11.88 3.95
CA SER A 80 -5.07 12.07 3.06
C SER A 80 -3.89 11.29 3.61
N CYS A 81 -3.27 10.49 2.76
CA CYS A 81 -2.06 9.76 3.08
C CYS A 81 -0.91 10.22 2.19
N VAL A 82 0.28 10.32 2.77
CA VAL A 82 1.53 10.59 2.05
C VAL A 82 2.49 9.43 2.29
N GLU A 83 3.24 9.06 1.26
CA GLU A 83 4.29 8.04 1.42
C GLU A 83 5.34 8.59 2.38
N ARG A 84 5.72 7.79 3.38
CA ARG A 84 6.80 8.18 4.28
C ARG A 84 8.11 8.12 3.49
N GLU A 85 8.81 9.24 3.37
CA GLU A 85 10.21 9.20 2.95
C GLU A 85 11.01 8.55 4.09
N VAL A 86 11.41 7.29 3.88
CA VAL A 86 12.39 6.65 4.73
C VAL A 86 13.73 7.30 4.40
N GLU A 87 14.18 8.27 5.20
CA GLU A 87 15.54 8.76 5.09
C GLU A 87 16.47 7.55 5.28
N PRO A 88 17.36 7.24 4.32
CA PRO A 88 18.30 6.16 4.50
C PRO A 88 19.18 6.51 5.70
N GLU A 89 19.18 5.66 6.73
CA GLU A 89 20.14 5.74 7.82
C GLU A 89 21.55 5.67 7.22
N GLU A 90 22.33 6.76 7.36
CA GLU A 90 23.74 6.83 6.93
C GLU A 90 24.66 5.93 7.76
#